data_AF-A0A6G3LQC2-F1
#
_entry.id   AF-A0A6G3LQC2-F1
#
_cell.length_a   1.000
_cell.length_b   1.000
_cell.length_c   1.000
_cell.angle_alpha   90.00
_cell.angle_beta   90.00
_cell.angle_gamma   90.00
#
_symmetry.space_group_name_H-M   'P 1'
#
loop_
_entity.id
_entity.type
_entity.pdbx_description
1 polymer ?
#
loop_
_entity_poly.entity_id
_entity_poly.type
_entity_poly.pdbx_seq_one_letter_code
_entity_poly.pdbx_strand_id
1 'polypeptide(L)' 'RLVGFHMIGPLASEVVNAAAIAIRKGLTLEEAKGLVFAHPVVSESLLNALLLSSGVNLYLPRRG' A
#
# COMPACT_ATOMS: atom_id res chain seq x y z
N ARG A 1 -11.29 -3.97 5.88
CA ARG A 1 -11.63 -2.68 5.24
C ARG A 1 -10.47 -1.72 5.48
N LEU A 2 -10.03 -0.97 4.46
CA LEU A 2 -8.98 0.04 4.63
C LEU A 2 -9.52 1.25 5.39
N VAL A 3 -8.85 1.64 6.48
CA VAL A 3 -9.29 2.73 7.37
C VAL A 3 -8.31 3.89 7.44
N GLY A 4 -7.05 3.68 7.02
CA GLY A 4 -6.00 4.67 7.08
C GLY A 4 -4.73 4.18 6.38
N PHE A 5 -3.86 5.11 6.03
CA PHE A 5 -2.52 4.85 5.49
C PHE A 5 -1.57 5.97 5.91
N HIS A 6 -0.40 5.59 6.41
CA HIS A 6 0.60 6.51 6.94
C HIS A 6 1.93 6.19 6.25
N MET A 7 2.62 7.22 5.79
CA MET A 7 3.89 7.07 5.10
C MET A 7 4.85 8.18 5.51
N ILE A 8 6.12 7.80 5.66
CA ILE A 8 7.24 8.72 5.83
C ILE A 8 8.25 8.35 4.73
N GLY A 9 8.69 9.32 3.94
CA GLY A 9 9.62 9.09 2.84
C GLY A 9 9.43 10.08 1.68
N PRO A 10 10.19 9.91 0.59
CA PRO A 10 10.02 10.71 -0.62
C PRO A 10 8.61 10.53 -1.19
N LEU A 11 8.05 11.57 -1.80
CA LEU A 11 6.73 11.55 -2.47
C LEU A 11 5.57 11.01 -1.58
N ALA A 12 5.69 11.14 -0.25
CA ALA A 12 4.70 10.59 0.67
C ALA A 12 3.29 11.18 0.43
N SER A 13 3.20 12.48 0.12
CA SER A 13 1.92 13.14 -0.16
C SER A 13 1.19 12.51 -1.35
N GLU A 14 1.90 12.19 -2.43
CA GLU A 14 1.36 11.58 -3.64
C GLU A 14 0.86 10.16 -3.36
N VAL A 15 1.63 9.36 -2.61
CA VAL A 15 1.26 7.98 -2.27
C VAL A 15 0.09 7.96 -1.28
N VAL A 16 0.09 8.84 -0.27
CA VAL A 16 -1.02 8.98 0.68
C VAL A 16 -2.30 9.40 -0.04
N ASN A 17 -2.21 10.24 -1.08
CA ASN A 17 -3.38 10.62 -1.87
C ASN A 17 -3.98 9.40 -2.62
N ALA A 18 -3.16 8.50 -3.16
CA ALA A 18 -3.64 7.25 -3.75
C ALA A 18 -4.36 6.36 -2.71
N ALA A 19 -3.81 6.27 -1.50
CA ALA A 19 -4.45 5.54 -0.41
C ALA A 19 -5.77 6.19 0.04
N ALA A 20 -5.85 7.52 0.05
CA ALA A 20 -7.08 8.25 0.37
C ALA A 20 -8.21 7.92 -0.62
N ILE A 21 -7.90 7.79 -1.92
CA ILE A 21 -8.86 7.33 -2.94
C ILE A 21 -9.35 5.91 -2.65
N ALA A 22 -8.45 4.99 -2.29
CA ALA A 22 -8.82 3.62 -1.93
C ALA A 22 -9.72 3.57 -0.67
N ILE A 23 -9.41 4.36 0.35
CA ILE A 23 -10.23 4.51 1.57
C ILE A 23 -11.60 5.08 1.22
N ARG A 24 -11.65 6.13 0.39
CA ARG A 24 -12.91 6.76 -0.02
C ARG A 24 -13.81 5.82 -0.82
N LYS A 25 -13.22 4.95 -1.64
CA LYS A 25 -13.93 3.87 -2.34
C LYS A 25 -14.39 2.74 -1.42
N GLY A 26 -13.97 2.75 -0.15
CA GLY A 26 -14.34 1.74 0.82
C GLY A 26 -13.69 0.39 0.57
N LEU A 27 -12.56 0.34 -0.14
CA LEU A 27 -11.93 -0.92 -0.53
C LEU A 27 -11.62 -1.80 0.68
N THR A 28 -11.91 -3.10 0.53
CA THR A 28 -11.42 -4.14 1.41
C THR A 28 -9.93 -4.36 1.20
N LEU A 29 -9.30 -5.09 2.12
CA LEU A 29 -7.88 -5.39 1.99
C LEU A 29 -7.61 -6.29 0.77
N GLU A 30 -8.48 -7.26 0.48
CA GLU A 30 -8.34 -8.14 -0.68
C GLU A 30 -8.47 -7.37 -2.00
N GLU A 31 -9.45 -6.47 -2.11
CA GLU A 31 -9.59 -5.63 -3.32
C GLU A 31 -8.38 -4.71 -3.52
N ALA A 32 -7.87 -4.12 -2.44
CA ALA A 32 -6.73 -3.20 -2.52
C ALA A 32 -5.42 -3.89 -2.96
N LYS A 33 -5.24 -5.19 -2.67
CA LYS A 33 -4.09 -5.97 -3.17
C LYS A 33 -4.13 -6.20 -4.67
N GLY A 34 -5.31 -6.13 -5.29
CA GLY A 34 -5.48 -6.23 -6.74
C GLY A 34 -5.07 -4.98 -7.52
N LEU A 35 -4.70 -3.90 -6.83
CA LEU A 35 -4.22 -2.68 -7.46
C LEU A 35 -2.84 -2.90 -8.10
N VAL A 36 -2.69 -2.46 -9.35
CA VAL A 36 -1.44 -2.54 -10.09
C VAL A 36 -0.71 -1.21 -10.03
N PHE A 37 0.55 -1.24 -9.60
CA PHE A 37 1.47 -0.11 -9.63
C PHE A 37 2.53 -0.35 -10.69
N ALA A 38 2.95 0.71 -11.38
CA ALA A 38 4.10 0.63 -12.28
C ALA A 38 5.37 0.22 -11.50
N HIS A 39 6.37 -0.32 -12.18
CA HIS A 39 7.65 -0.65 -11.56
C HIS A 39 8.80 -0.07 -12.41
N PRO A 40 9.82 0.60 -11.82
CA PRO A 40 9.97 0.94 -10.39
C PRO A 40 9.38 2.32 -10.04
N VAL A 41 8.58 2.42 -8.97
CA VAL A 41 8.02 3.72 -8.50
C VAL A 41 7.79 3.72 -7.00
N VAL A 42 7.92 4.89 -6.36
CA VAL A 42 7.70 5.02 -4.90
C VAL A 42 6.30 4.58 -4.47
N SER A 43 5.28 4.77 -5.30
CA SER A 43 3.90 4.39 -4.99
C SER A 43 3.68 2.88 -4.88
N GLU A 44 4.58 2.04 -5.39
CA GLU A 44 4.52 0.58 -5.18
C GLU A 44 4.67 0.21 -3.69
N SER A 45 5.21 1.12 -2.87
CA SER A 45 5.26 0.98 -1.41
C SER A 45 3.88 0.83 -0.76
N LEU A 46 2.82 1.40 -1.37
CA LEU A 46 1.45 1.20 -0.90
C LEU A 46 1.01 -0.26 -1.09
N LEU A 47 1.25 -0.85 -2.26
CA LEU A 47 0.96 -2.27 -2.51
C LEU A 47 1.75 -3.17 -1.55
N ASN A 48 3.02 -2.85 -1.32
CA ASN A 48 3.85 -3.58 -0.37
C ASN A 48 3.29 -3.54 1.05
N ALA A 49 2.86 -2.37 1.53
CA ALA A 49 2.24 -2.23 2.84
C ALA A 49 0.91 -3.02 2.94
N LEU A 50 0.10 -3.01 1.89
CA LEU A 50 -1.16 -3.77 1.82
C LEU A 50 -0.88 -5.28 1.89
N LEU A 51 0.06 -5.78 1.09
CA LEU A 51 0.46 -7.20 1.12
C LEU A 51 1.01 -7.61 2.48
N LEU A 52 1.89 -6.79 3.07
CA LEU A 52 2.46 -7.03 4.40
C LEU A 52 1.38 -7.12 5.48
N SER A 53 0.36 -6.25 5.42
CA SER A 53 -0.76 -6.29 6.38
C SER A 53 -1.60 -7.58 6.27
N SER A 54 -1.45 -8.34 5.18
CA SER A 54 -2.06 -9.65 4.98
C SER A 54 -1.10 -10.83 5.16
N GLY A 55 0.12 -10.59 5.66
CA GLY A 55 1.12 -11.62 5.91
C GLY A 55 1.97 -11.99 4.69
N VAL A 56 1.81 -11.32 3.55
CA VAL A 56 2.63 -11.52 2.36
C VAL A 56 3.76 -10.51 2.34
N ASN A 57 5.01 -10.99 2.33
CA ASN A 57 6.18 -10.13 2.32
C ASN A 57 6.96 -10.29 1.01
N LEU A 58 7.10 -9.19 0.26
CA LEU A 58 7.85 -9.14 -1.00
C LEU A 58 9.30 -8.67 -0.84
N TYR A 59 9.55 -7.67 0.02
CA TYR A 59 10.82 -6.93 0.03
C TYR A 59 11.55 -6.92 1.36
N LEU A 60 10.85 -7.15 2.48
CA LEU A 60 11.48 -7.12 3.79
C LEU A 60 12.14 -8.47 4.11
N PRO A 61 13.23 -8.49 4.88
CA PRO A 61 13.76 -9.74 5.41
C PRO A 61 12.72 -10.43 6.31
N ARG A 62 12.75 -11.78 6.34
CA ARG A 62 11.91 -12.54 7.28
C ARG A 62 12.33 -12.17 8.70
N ARG A 63 11.36 -11.81 9.55
CA ARG A 63 11.60 -11.67 10.99
C ARG A 63 11.89 -13.07 11.54
N GLY A 64 13.08 -13.23 12.14
CA GLY A 64 13.45 -14.42 12.92
C GLY A 64 12.76 -14.46 14.26
#